data_AF-A0A1C7WB10-F1
#
_entry.id   AF-A0A1C7WB10-F1
#
_cell.length_a   1.000
_cell.length_b   1.000
_cell.length_c   1.000
_cell.angle_alpha   90.00
_cell.angle_beta   90.00
_cell.angle_gamma   90.00
#
_symmetry.space_group_name_H-M   'P 1'
#
loop_
_entity.id
_entity.type
_entity.pdbx_description
1 polymer ?
#
loop_
_entity_poly.entity_id
_entity_poly.type
_entity_poly.pdbx_seq_one_letter_code
_entity_poly.pdbx_strand_id
1 'polypeptide(L)'
;MQFTVYYNPGKSVVYPLLLDVTSDIIGQLNRRIVIPLLPVEKYPGSSRPDRMNPVIMLTDGKEYAVMAHELASIPVRALGAEFCNAAQYRPQIKAAIDFLIDGI
;
A
#
# COMPACT_ATOMS: atom_id res chain seq x y z
N MET A 1 -3.46 9.76 6.45
CA MET A 1 -2.32 10.67 6.24
C MET A 1 -1.42 9.99 5.24
N GLN A 2 -0.73 10.72 4.39
CA GLN A 2 0.08 10.10 3.35
C GLN A 2 1.12 9.16 3.96
N PHE A 3 1.20 7.94 3.42
CA PHE A 3 2.04 6.83 3.87
C PHE A 3 1.65 6.21 5.21
N THR A 4 0.45 6.47 5.72
CA THR A 4 -0.12 5.69 6.82
C THR A 4 -0.65 4.36 6.30
N VAL A 5 -0.36 3.29 7.04
CA VAL A 5 -0.92 1.96 6.82
C VAL A 5 -2.12 1.77 7.73
N TYR A 6 -3.22 1.28 7.16
CA TYR A 6 -4.47 0.99 7.85
C TYR A 6 -4.80 -0.49 7.73
N TYR A 7 -5.56 -1.02 8.70
CA TYR A 7 -6.19 -2.32 8.53
C TYR A 7 -7.21 -2.27 7.38
N ASN A 8 -7.31 -3.36 6.63
CA ASN A 8 -8.37 -3.57 5.65
C ASN A 8 -9.56 -4.29 6.31
N PRO A 9 -10.67 -3.60 6.61
CA PRO A 9 -11.87 -4.24 7.15
C PRO A 9 -12.67 -5.01 6.08
N GLY A 10 -12.27 -4.93 4.82
CA GLY A 10 -12.89 -5.67 3.73
C GLY A 10 -12.82 -7.18 3.94
N LYS A 11 -13.71 -7.92 3.26
CA LYS A 11 -13.78 -9.40 3.35
C LYS A 11 -12.56 -10.13 2.76
N SER A 12 -11.63 -9.42 2.12
CA SER A 12 -10.45 -10.02 1.51
C SER A 12 -9.38 -10.27 2.56
N VAL A 13 -9.25 -11.53 2.98
CA VAL A 13 -8.18 -12.01 3.88
C VAL A 13 -6.80 -11.95 3.19
N VAL A 14 -6.77 -11.77 1.87
CA VAL A 14 -5.56 -11.72 1.05
C VAL A 14 -4.77 -10.44 1.33
N TYR A 15 -5.47 -9.30 1.47
CA TYR A 15 -4.85 -7.98 1.68
C TYR A 15 -5.24 -7.42 3.05
N PRO A 16 -4.56 -7.82 4.14
CA PRO A 16 -4.93 -7.41 5.49
C PRO A 16 -4.71 -5.92 5.78
N LEU A 17 -3.87 -5.24 4.99
CA LEU A 17 -3.46 -3.87 5.21
C LEU A 17 -3.56 -3.05 3.92
N LEU A 18 -3.81 -1.75 4.07
CA LEU A 18 -3.91 -0.76 3.00
C LEU A 18 -2.97 0.41 3.29
N LEU A 19 -2.14 0.77 2.33
CA LEU A 19 -1.22 1.92 2.40
C LEU A 19 -1.84 3.13 1.72
N ASP A 20 -2.12 4.22 2.46
CA ASP A 20 -2.56 5.51 1.87
C ASP A 20 -1.39 6.20 1.15
N VAL A 21 -1.57 6.54 -0.12
CA VAL A 21 -0.56 7.27 -0.93
C VAL A 21 -1.03 8.66 -1.34
N THR A 22 -2.23 9.05 -0.92
CA THR A 22 -2.84 10.34 -1.24
C THR A 22 -2.06 11.48 -0.59
N SER A 23 -1.61 12.45 -1.37
CA SER A 23 -0.96 13.65 -0.82
C SER A 23 -1.88 14.37 0.17
N ASP A 24 -1.33 14.77 1.32
CA ASP A 24 -2.08 15.54 2.32
C ASP A 24 -2.43 16.96 1.83
N ILE A 25 -1.79 17.44 0.75
CA ILE A 25 -2.11 18.73 0.11
C ILE A 25 -3.46 18.68 -0.62
N ILE A 26 -3.91 17.50 -1.05
CA ILE A 26 -5.16 17.31 -1.81
C ILE A 26 -6.41 17.59 -0.94
N GLY A 27 -6.24 18.00 0.32
CA GLY A 27 -7.32 18.42 1.22
C GLY A 27 -8.13 17.24 1.77
N GLN A 28 -9.24 17.53 2.46
CA GLN A 28 -10.13 16.51 3.00
C GLN A 28 -11.07 15.95 1.91
N LEU A 29 -10.51 15.22 0.94
CA LEU A 29 -11.34 14.32 0.14
C LEU A 29 -11.85 13.20 1.05
N ASN A 30 -13.13 12.85 0.89
CA ASN A 30 -13.74 11.69 1.56
C ASN A 30 -13.26 10.35 0.96
N ARG A 31 -12.19 10.38 0.15
CA ARG A 31 -11.57 9.22 -0.50
C ARG A 31 -10.06 9.27 -0.33
N ARG A 32 -9.45 8.09 -0.31
CA ARG A 32 -8.00 7.88 -0.34
C ARG A 32 -7.64 6.97 -1.50
N ILE A 33 -6.56 7.30 -2.21
CA ILE A 33 -5.86 6.36 -3.08
C ILE A 33 -5.01 5.48 -2.16
N VAL A 34 -5.21 4.18 -2.25
CA VAL A 34 -4.50 3.19 -1.44
C VAL A 34 -3.85 2.13 -2.31
N ILE A 35 -2.80 1.52 -1.77
CA ILE A 35 -2.18 0.32 -2.32
C ILE A 35 -2.36 -0.82 -1.33
N PRO A 36 -2.93 -1.97 -1.73
CA PRO A 36 -3.02 -3.15 -0.87
C PRO A 36 -1.65 -3.71 -0.53
N LEU A 37 -1.49 -4.17 0.71
CA LEU A 37 -0.28 -4.84 1.18
C LEU A 37 -0.55 -6.33 1.34
N LEU A 38 0.25 -7.16 0.67
CA LEU A 38 0.19 -8.61 0.73
C LEU A 38 1.36 -9.13 1.59
N PRO A 39 1.12 -9.89 2.66
CA PRO A 39 2.21 -10.57 3.37
C PRO A 39 3.05 -11.39 2.39
N VAL A 40 4.37 -11.23 2.41
CA VAL A 40 5.26 -11.83 1.40
C VAL A 40 5.15 -13.35 1.39
N GLU A 41 4.90 -13.98 2.53
CA GLU A 41 4.69 -15.43 2.64
C GLU A 41 3.44 -15.93 1.89
N LYS A 42 2.52 -15.04 1.49
CA LYS A 42 1.33 -15.35 0.70
C LYS A 42 1.45 -14.94 -0.77
N TYR A 43 2.61 -14.45 -1.21
CA TYR A 43 2.80 -13.99 -2.59
C TYR A 43 2.65 -15.17 -3.56
N PRO A 44 1.88 -15.03 -4.66
CA PRO A 44 1.70 -16.11 -5.61
C PRO A 44 2.96 -16.28 -6.48
N GLY A 45 3.52 -17.49 -6.47
CA GLY A 45 4.66 -17.86 -7.31
C GLY A 45 6.02 -17.57 -6.68
N SER A 46 7.08 -17.93 -7.42
CA SER A 46 8.46 -17.87 -6.93
C SER A 46 9.18 -16.56 -7.24
N SER A 47 8.58 -15.67 -8.02
CA SER A 47 9.17 -14.38 -8.41
C SER A 47 8.16 -13.25 -8.39
N ARG A 48 8.61 -12.07 -7.99
CA ARG A 48 7.83 -10.84 -7.90
C ARG A 48 8.46 -9.79 -8.83
N PRO A 49 7.66 -8.98 -9.54
CA PRO A 49 8.19 -7.82 -10.27
C PRO A 49 8.70 -6.77 -9.27
N ASP A 50 9.98 -6.86 -8.91
CA ASP A 50 10.53 -6.14 -7.74
C ASP A 50 10.37 -4.62 -7.80
N ARG A 51 10.47 -4.05 -9.01
CA ARG A 51 10.29 -2.62 -9.26
C ARG A 51 8.84 -2.17 -9.08
N MET A 52 7.88 -2.98 -9.53
CA MET A 52 6.45 -2.65 -9.44
C MET A 52 5.89 -2.92 -8.05
N ASN A 53 6.30 -4.02 -7.41
CA ASN A 53 5.68 -4.48 -6.17
C ASN A 53 6.65 -4.52 -4.98
N PRO A 54 7.38 -3.45 -4.62
CA PRO A 54 8.49 -3.50 -3.66
C PRO A 54 8.07 -4.10 -2.30
N VAL A 55 9.04 -4.67 -1.58
CA VAL A 55 8.82 -5.18 -0.22
C VAL A 55 9.19 -4.12 0.81
N ILE A 56 8.33 -3.98 1.81
CA ILE A 56 8.52 -3.12 2.97
C ILE A 56 8.36 -3.93 4.26
N MET A 57 9.13 -3.61 5.28
CA MET A 57 8.99 -4.21 6.61
C MET A 57 8.20 -3.26 7.53
N LEU A 58 7.11 -3.75 8.12
CA LEU A 58 6.27 -2.95 9.01
C LEU A 58 6.64 -3.15 10.48
N THR A 59 5.97 -2.41 11.38
CA THR A 59 6.27 -2.36 12.81
C THR A 59 6.00 -3.66 13.56
N ASP A 60 5.29 -4.62 12.97
CA ASP A 60 5.14 -5.98 13.49
C ASP A 60 6.30 -6.92 13.12
N GLY A 61 7.33 -6.40 12.43
CA GLY A 61 8.50 -7.14 12.01
C GLY A 61 8.26 -8.03 10.78
N LYS A 62 7.10 -7.90 10.11
CA LYS A 62 6.76 -8.69 8.92
C LYS A 62 7.00 -7.91 7.64
N GLU A 63 7.29 -8.67 6.59
CA GLU A 63 7.47 -8.16 5.24
C GLU A 63 6.15 -8.19 4.46
N TYR A 64 5.90 -7.10 3.74
CA TYR A 64 4.73 -6.94 2.90
C TYR A 64 5.14 -6.49 1.50
N ALA A 65 4.61 -7.15 0.49
CA ALA A 65 4.66 -6.67 -0.89
C ALA A 65 3.64 -5.54 -1.07
N VAL A 66 4.11 -4.40 -1.55
CA VAL A 66 3.29 -3.26 -1.95
C VAL A 66 2.70 -3.57 -3.32
N MET A 67 1.44 -3.99 -3.40
CA MET A 67 0.83 -4.46 -4.65
C MET A 67 0.42 -3.28 -5.55
N ALA A 68 1.38 -2.54 -6.10
CA ALA A 68 1.12 -1.26 -6.77
C ALA A 68 0.10 -1.37 -7.92
N HIS A 69 0.11 -2.48 -8.67
CA HIS A 69 -0.88 -2.74 -9.72
C HIS A 69 -2.33 -2.89 -9.23
N GLU A 70 -2.55 -3.09 -7.93
CA GLU A 70 -3.87 -3.14 -7.26
C GLU A 70 -4.26 -1.77 -6.65
N LEU A 71 -3.58 -0.70 -7.04
CA LEU A 71 -3.87 0.66 -6.58
C LEU A 71 -5.34 1.03 -6.85
N ALA A 72 -6.02 1.54 -5.83
CA ALA A 72 -7.45 1.86 -5.91
C ALA A 72 -7.80 3.11 -5.12
N SER A 73 -8.83 3.83 -5.56
CA SER A 73 -9.48 4.87 -4.76
C SER A 73 -10.60 4.25 -3.93
N ILE A 74 -10.58 4.44 -2.61
CA ILE A 74 -11.61 3.95 -1.68
C ILE A 74 -12.17 5.10 -0.83
N PRO A 75 -13.41 5.01 -0.33
CA PRO A 75 -13.92 6.00 0.61
C PRO A 75 -13.22 5.86 1.98
N VAL A 76 -13.00 6.98 2.68
CA VAL A 76 -12.31 7.01 3.99
C VAL A 76 -12.99 6.09 5.01
N ARG A 77 -14.33 5.99 4.97
CA ARG A 77 -15.11 5.08 5.84
C ARG A 77 -14.82 3.58 5.64
N ALA A 78 -14.13 3.21 4.56
CA ALA A 78 -13.72 1.83 4.30
C ALA A 78 -12.32 1.52 4.86
N LEU A 79 -11.58 2.51 5.36
CA LEU A 79 -10.33 2.28 6.07
C LEU A 79 -10.62 1.79 7.49
N GLY A 80 -9.85 0.81 7.94
CA GLY A 80 -9.86 0.35 9.31
C GLY A 80 -9.05 1.26 10.23
N ALA A 81 -8.73 0.75 11.42
CA ALA A 81 -7.84 1.45 12.34
C ALA A 81 -6.45 1.67 11.71
N GLU A 82 -5.80 2.76 12.11
CA GLU A 82 -4.40 3.00 11.80
C GLU A 82 -3.53 1.89 12.39
N PHE A 83 -2.63 1.34 11.58
CA PHE A 83 -1.69 0.30 11.97
C PHE A 83 -0.32 0.90 12.28
N CYS A 84 0.28 1.61 11.32
CA CYS A 84 1.58 2.26 11.49
C CYS A 84 1.87 3.30 10.40
N ASN A 85 2.99 4.01 10.57
CA ASN A 85 3.52 4.95 9.58
C ASN A 85 4.61 4.27 8.72
N ALA A 86 4.50 4.37 7.39
CA ALA A 86 5.42 3.80 6.41
C ALA A 86 6.13 4.87 5.57
N ALA A 87 6.18 6.14 6.02
CA ALA A 87 6.76 7.26 5.27
C ALA A 87 8.25 7.09 4.96
N GLN A 88 8.99 6.29 5.74
CA GLN A 88 10.38 5.92 5.44
C GLN A 88 10.55 5.21 4.09
N TYR A 89 9.50 4.54 3.60
CA TYR A 89 9.47 3.84 2.31
C TYR A 89 9.00 4.72 1.15
N ARG A 90 8.82 6.03 1.37
CA ARG A 90 8.34 6.97 0.34
C ARG A 90 9.09 6.84 -1.00
N PRO A 91 10.44 6.79 -1.04
CA PRO A 91 11.16 6.65 -2.31
C PRO A 91 10.77 5.37 -3.07
N GLN A 92 10.70 4.24 -2.38
CA GLN A 92 10.37 2.93 -2.95
C GLN A 92 8.92 2.91 -3.46
N ILE A 93 7.98 3.44 -2.67
CA ILE A 93 6.56 3.49 -3.02
C ILE A 93 6.34 4.41 -4.23
N LYS A 94 7.00 5.56 -4.28
CA LYS A 94 6.90 6.49 -5.41
C LYS A 94 7.46 5.84 -6.69
N ALA A 95 8.64 5.23 -6.62
CA ALA A 95 9.24 4.54 -7.75
C ALA A 95 8.35 3.42 -8.30
N ALA A 96 7.64 2.69 -7.43
CA ALA A 96 6.68 1.67 -7.85
C ALA A 96 5.47 2.25 -8.59
N ILE A 97 4.94 3.39 -8.14
CA ILE A 97 3.85 4.10 -8.82
C ILE A 97 4.33 4.68 -10.14
N ASP A 98 5.52 5.29 -10.17
CA ASP A 98 6.13 5.81 -11.40
C ASP A 98 6.33 4.67 -12.42
N PHE A 99 6.86 3.53 -11.98
CA PHE A 99 7.03 2.34 -12.82
C PHE A 99 5.70 1.79 -13.33
N LEU A 100 4.65 1.77 -12.51
CA LEU A 100 3.31 1.33 -12.91
C LEU A 100 2.73 2.22 -14.03
N ILE A 101 2.97 3.53 -13.98
CA ILE A 101 2.35 4.50 -14.90
C ILE A 101 3.21 4.70 -16.15
N ASP A 102 4.51 4.91 -15.98
CA ASP A 102 5.43 5.35 -17.04
C ASP A 102 6.51 4.30 -17.39
N GLY A 103 6.60 3.19 -16.65
CA GLY A 103 7.51 2.08 -16.94
C GLY A 103 8.99 2.32 -16.63
N ILE A 104 9.33 3.46 -16.01
CA ILE A 104 10.71 3.88 -15.67
C ILE A 104 11.01 3.78 -14.18
#